data_AF-A0A9D5YGC2-F1
#
_entry.id   AF-A0A9D5YGC2-F1
#
_cell.length_a   1.000
_cell.length_b   1.000
_cell.length_c   1.000
_cell.angle_alpha   90.00
_cell.angle_beta   90.00
_cell.angle_gamma   90.00
#
_symmetry.space_group_name_H-M   'P 1'
#
loop_
_entity.id
_entity.type
_entity.pdbx_description
1 polymer ?
#
loop_
_entity_poly.entity_id
_entity_poly.type
_entity_poly.pdbx_seq_one_letter_code
_entity_poly.pdbx_strand_id
1 'polypeptide(L)'
;MAENKRDLAAAKLDKKDEFYTQLTDIEKEMRYYRKHFKDKTILCNCDDPFESNFFKYFVLNFNRLGLKKLIATCYAGSPIANQQLSLFDIIGETEENANKPYKAIVTKVYDKTGDGGVDMFDVAELFRTGENILTELMGDGDFRSEECLELLREADIVVTNPPFSLFREYVNTLIDNNKQFIIIGNVNAIAYKEIFPLLKDDKMWIGASIHSGDRAFYVPDDYPMKASGCGVDEDGRRFIRVKGVRWYTNLDMKLRHDELILVRKYTPEEYPKYENFDAIEVSKTADIPCDYSGVMGVPITFMDKYCPDQFKIIGLGITDLGKSVGVGDYDRKYKTPASRDGTLYYVKDGKGVVPYARVLIQNKHPEEVNK
;
A
#
# COMPACT_ATOMS: atom_id res chain seq x y z
N MET A 1 20.03 9.84 30.79
CA MET A 1 19.50 10.92 29.92
C MET A 1 19.97 10.77 28.46
N ALA A 2 19.78 9.59 27.86
CA ALA A 2 20.15 9.34 26.45
C ALA A 2 19.02 8.69 25.63
N GLU A 3 17.90 8.29 26.25
CA GLU A 3 16.76 7.64 25.59
C GLU A 3 15.82 8.65 24.89
N ASN A 4 15.53 9.82 25.49
CA ASN A 4 14.56 10.79 24.91
C ASN A 4 14.95 11.47 23.59
N LYS A 5 16.20 11.40 23.11
CA LYS A 5 16.61 12.11 21.88
C LYS A 5 16.36 11.31 20.59
N ARG A 6 16.28 9.98 20.68
CA ARG A 6 15.96 9.12 19.52
C ARG A 6 14.47 9.11 19.24
N ASP A 7 13.64 9.03 20.28
CA ASP A 7 12.18 9.00 20.15
C ASP A 7 11.61 10.33 19.60
N LEU A 8 12.13 11.47 20.06
CA LEU A 8 11.73 12.79 19.53
C LEU A 8 12.17 13.02 18.07
N ALA A 9 13.23 12.34 17.62
CA ALA A 9 13.67 12.40 16.22
C ALA A 9 12.84 11.49 15.32
N ALA A 10 12.46 10.31 15.82
CA ALA A 10 11.54 9.37 15.16
C ALA A 10 10.13 9.98 15.02
N ALA A 11 9.55 10.50 16.10
CA ALA A 11 8.24 11.15 16.07
C ALA A 11 8.19 12.40 15.16
N LYS A 12 9.32 13.12 14.99
CA LYS A 12 9.44 14.24 14.02
C LYS A 12 9.57 13.78 12.57
N LEU A 13 10.02 12.55 12.33
CA LEU A 13 10.05 11.91 11.02
C LEU A 13 8.66 11.37 10.68
N ASP A 14 7.97 10.74 11.64
CA ASP A 14 6.62 10.20 11.47
C ASP A 14 5.59 11.29 11.12
N LYS A 15 5.67 12.47 11.75
CA LYS A 15 4.81 13.63 11.41
C LYS A 15 4.93 14.13 9.96
N LYS A 16 5.99 13.77 9.23
CA LYS A 16 6.18 14.20 7.82
C LYS A 16 5.61 13.22 6.80
N ASP A 17 5.20 12.04 7.24
CA ASP A 17 4.71 10.95 6.38
C ASP A 17 3.20 10.69 6.55
N GLU A 18 2.49 11.52 7.31
CA GLU A 18 1.02 11.47 7.42
C GLU A 18 0.37 12.01 6.14
N PHE A 19 -0.13 11.07 5.34
CA PHE A 19 -0.74 11.34 4.05
C PHE A 19 -2.20 10.90 4.06
N TYR A 20 -3.13 11.85 4.04
CA TYR A 20 -4.55 11.52 4.09
C TYR A 20 -5.05 11.09 2.71
N THR A 21 -5.53 9.86 2.62
CA THR A 21 -6.03 9.26 1.38
C THR A 21 -7.41 9.80 1.04
N GLN A 22 -7.67 10.08 -0.24
CA GLN A 22 -8.98 10.56 -0.68
C GLN A 22 -10.04 9.47 -0.61
N LEU A 23 -11.25 9.80 -0.15
CA LEU A 23 -12.38 8.88 -0.10
C LEU A 23 -12.66 8.22 -1.45
N THR A 24 -12.55 8.96 -2.56
CA THR A 24 -12.82 8.43 -3.90
C THR A 24 -11.82 7.33 -4.32
N ASP A 25 -10.57 7.39 -3.84
CA ASP A 25 -9.57 6.35 -4.11
C ASP A 25 -9.85 5.10 -3.28
N ILE A 26 -10.30 5.26 -2.03
CA ILE A 26 -10.75 4.17 -1.16
C ILE A 26 -11.96 3.47 -1.77
N GLU A 27 -13.00 4.22 -2.18
CA GLU A 27 -14.22 3.66 -2.77
C GLU A 27 -13.94 2.84 -4.05
N LYS A 28 -13.04 3.35 -4.90
CA LYS A 28 -12.63 2.67 -6.15
C LYS A 28 -11.93 1.34 -5.86
N GLU A 29 -11.17 1.24 -4.78
CA GLU A 29 -10.46 0.02 -4.38
C GLU A 29 -11.39 -0.96 -3.64
N MET A 30 -12.08 -0.49 -2.59
CA MET A 30 -12.86 -1.35 -1.69
C MET A 30 -13.99 -2.13 -2.40
N ARG A 31 -14.48 -1.62 -3.54
CA ARG A 31 -15.52 -2.30 -4.33
C ARG A 31 -15.14 -3.72 -4.77
N TYR A 32 -13.85 -4.03 -4.93
CA TYR A 32 -13.37 -5.34 -5.36
C TYR A 32 -13.38 -6.38 -4.24
N TYR A 33 -13.46 -5.94 -2.98
CA TYR A 33 -13.31 -6.81 -1.81
C TYR A 33 -14.60 -6.98 -0.99
N ARG A 34 -15.74 -6.42 -1.44
CA ARG A 34 -17.01 -6.42 -0.70
C ARG A 34 -17.39 -7.77 -0.10
N LYS A 35 -17.17 -8.87 -0.84
CA LYS A 35 -17.48 -10.24 -0.40
C LYS A 35 -16.69 -10.68 0.84
N HIS A 36 -15.54 -10.08 1.09
CA HIS A 36 -14.64 -10.44 2.19
C HIS A 36 -14.98 -9.75 3.50
N PHE A 37 -15.78 -8.67 3.49
CA PHE A 37 -16.04 -7.86 4.68
C PHE A 37 -17.18 -8.36 5.56
N LYS A 38 -18.05 -9.23 5.03
CA LYS A 38 -19.22 -9.71 5.75
C LYS A 38 -18.81 -10.46 7.03
N ASP A 39 -19.46 -10.11 8.14
CA ASP A 39 -19.24 -10.66 9.48
C ASP A 39 -17.80 -10.49 10.01
N LYS A 40 -17.03 -9.55 9.43
CA LYS A 40 -15.64 -9.28 9.81
C LYS A 40 -15.50 -8.09 10.75
N THR A 41 -14.45 -8.15 11.57
CA THR A 41 -13.88 -7.02 12.29
C THR A 41 -12.84 -6.33 11.43
N ILE A 42 -13.04 -5.06 11.11
CA ILE A 42 -12.09 -4.24 10.34
C ILE A 42 -11.30 -3.35 11.31
N LEU A 43 -9.98 -3.25 11.10
CA LEU A 43 -9.13 -2.29 11.78
C LEU A 43 -8.56 -1.26 10.79
N CYS A 44 -8.88 0.00 11.03
CA CYS A 44 -8.23 1.15 10.39
C CYS A 44 -7.25 1.74 11.40
N ASN A 45 -6.00 1.26 11.40
CA ASN A 45 -4.98 1.77 12.31
C ASN A 45 -4.33 3.04 11.74
N CYS A 46 -3.68 3.84 12.59
CA CYS A 46 -2.93 5.05 12.19
C CYS A 46 -3.78 6.11 11.46
N ASP A 47 -5.08 6.07 11.67
CA ASP A 47 -6.08 6.86 10.98
C ASP A 47 -6.83 7.61 12.07
N ASP A 48 -6.73 8.94 12.08
CA ASP A 48 -7.58 9.72 12.97
C ASP A 48 -9.04 9.31 12.73
N PRO A 49 -9.75 8.69 13.71
CA PRO A 49 -11.06 8.12 13.48
C PRO A 49 -12.08 9.12 12.92
N PHE A 50 -11.82 10.42 13.05
CA PHE A 50 -12.78 11.46 12.67
C PHE A 50 -12.35 12.29 11.45
N GLU A 51 -11.14 12.07 10.93
CA GLU A 51 -10.63 12.69 9.70
C GLU A 51 -10.24 11.67 8.62
N SER A 52 -10.07 10.42 9.02
CA SER A 52 -9.74 9.35 8.09
C SER A 52 -10.92 9.00 7.20
N ASN A 53 -10.67 9.13 5.89
CA ASN A 53 -11.60 8.63 4.89
C ASN A 53 -11.75 7.09 4.93
N PHE A 54 -10.82 6.35 5.55
CA PHE A 54 -10.99 4.90 5.77
C PHE A 54 -12.09 4.65 6.80
N PHE A 55 -12.01 5.28 7.97
CA PHE A 55 -13.07 5.17 8.97
C PHE A 55 -14.42 5.62 8.40
N LYS A 56 -14.45 6.80 7.77
CA LYS A 56 -15.66 7.34 7.13
C LYS A 56 -16.26 6.39 6.12
N TYR A 57 -15.44 5.77 5.27
CA TYR A 57 -15.91 4.76 4.32
C TYR A 57 -16.57 3.59 5.05
N PHE A 58 -15.87 2.96 6.01
CA PHE A 58 -16.40 1.74 6.64
C PHE A 58 -17.59 2.01 7.55
N VAL A 59 -17.64 3.14 8.26
CA VAL A 59 -18.74 3.45 9.17
C VAL A 59 -20.04 3.76 8.41
N LEU A 60 -19.96 4.58 7.35
CA LEU A 60 -21.13 4.90 6.51
C LEU A 60 -21.60 3.69 5.68
N ASN A 61 -20.74 2.68 5.52
CA ASN A 61 -21.04 1.44 4.82
C ASN A 61 -21.21 0.24 5.73
N PHE A 62 -21.24 0.43 7.05
CA PHE A 62 -21.15 -0.64 8.05
C PHE A 62 -22.20 -1.73 7.81
N ASN A 63 -23.47 -1.33 7.73
CA ASN A 63 -24.60 -2.23 7.49
C ASN A 63 -24.58 -2.82 6.07
N ARG A 64 -24.21 -2.01 5.07
CA ARG A 64 -24.18 -2.44 3.66
C ARG A 64 -23.12 -3.51 3.40
N LEU A 65 -21.99 -3.41 4.08
CA LEU A 65 -20.90 -4.40 4.03
C LEU A 65 -21.15 -5.58 4.97
N GLY A 66 -22.10 -5.45 5.90
CA GLY A 66 -22.40 -6.47 6.92
C GLY A 66 -21.25 -6.63 7.90
N LEU A 67 -20.60 -5.54 8.32
CA LEU A 67 -19.48 -5.60 9.26
C LEU A 67 -19.98 -6.08 10.62
N LYS A 68 -19.14 -6.86 11.31
CA LYS A 68 -19.36 -7.23 12.71
C LYS A 68 -18.93 -6.10 13.65
N LYS A 69 -17.79 -5.48 13.34
CA LYS A 69 -17.15 -4.46 14.15
C LYS A 69 -16.19 -3.63 13.30
N LEU A 70 -16.08 -2.35 13.59
CA LEU A 70 -15.06 -1.46 13.04
C LEU A 70 -14.27 -0.88 14.20
N ILE A 71 -12.96 -0.97 14.12
CA ILE A 71 -12.01 -0.44 15.09
C ILE A 71 -11.15 0.60 14.37
N ALA A 72 -10.97 1.77 14.96
CA ALA A 72 -10.01 2.77 14.50
C ALA A 72 -9.21 3.35 15.66
N THR A 73 -7.97 3.73 15.39
CA THR A 73 -7.04 4.28 16.39
C THR A 73 -6.36 5.54 15.86
N CYS A 74 -6.40 6.65 16.61
CA CYS A 74 -5.59 7.86 16.32
C CYS A 74 -4.28 7.88 17.10
N TYR A 75 -3.30 8.60 16.54
CA TYR A 75 -2.06 9.00 17.22
C TYR A 75 -2.25 10.28 18.05
N ALA A 76 -1.41 10.42 19.08
CA ALA A 76 -1.28 11.66 19.84
C ALA A 76 -0.76 12.82 18.96
N GLY A 77 -1.59 13.84 18.73
CA GLY A 77 -1.20 15.08 18.07
C GLY A 77 -1.26 15.09 16.54
N SER A 78 -2.31 14.48 15.99
CA SER A 78 -2.78 14.67 14.62
C SER A 78 -2.86 16.17 14.29
N PRO A 79 -2.11 16.67 13.29
CA PRO A 79 -1.99 18.11 13.05
C PRO A 79 -3.19 18.77 12.36
N ILE A 80 -4.20 17.98 11.94
CA ILE A 80 -5.36 18.47 11.18
C ILE A 80 -6.60 18.64 12.07
N ALA A 81 -6.51 18.24 13.35
CA ALA A 81 -7.53 18.50 14.35
C ALA A 81 -8.09 19.93 14.21
N ASN A 82 -9.41 20.02 13.94
CA ASN A 82 -10.23 21.24 13.83
C ASN A 82 -10.53 21.81 12.42
N GLN A 83 -10.36 21.06 11.31
CA GLN A 83 -10.76 21.55 9.97
C GLN A 83 -12.15 21.06 9.47
N GLN A 84 -12.72 20.02 10.09
CA GLN A 84 -14.13 19.61 9.97
C GLN A 84 -14.73 19.53 11.37
N LEU A 85 -16.05 19.68 11.52
CA LEU A 85 -16.75 19.47 12.80
C LEU A 85 -16.27 18.15 13.40
N SER A 86 -15.42 18.25 14.43
CA SER A 86 -14.83 17.07 15.05
C SER A 86 -15.90 16.41 15.89
N LEU A 87 -15.82 15.09 16.09
CA LEU A 87 -16.74 14.43 17.00
C LEU A 87 -16.66 15.05 18.40
N PHE A 88 -15.48 15.54 18.80
CA PHE A 88 -15.24 16.26 20.06
C PHE A 88 -16.09 17.53 20.18
N ASP A 89 -16.26 18.29 19.10
CA ASP A 89 -17.17 19.44 19.04
C ASP A 89 -18.63 19.03 19.23
N ILE A 90 -19.01 17.84 18.75
CA ILE A 90 -20.39 17.31 18.80
C ILE A 90 -20.68 16.64 20.16
N ILE A 91 -19.73 15.91 20.73
CA ILE A 91 -19.86 15.22 22.02
C ILE A 91 -19.59 16.14 23.22
N GLY A 92 -19.07 17.35 22.98
CA GLY A 92 -18.89 18.39 24.00
C GLY A 92 -17.65 18.21 24.89
N GLU A 93 -16.61 17.54 24.37
CA GLU A 93 -15.33 17.38 25.08
C GLU A 93 -14.37 18.54 24.75
N THR A 94 -13.58 18.98 25.74
CA THR A 94 -12.77 20.20 25.68
C THR A 94 -11.48 20.04 24.86
N GLU A 95 -10.95 21.16 24.33
CA GLU A 95 -9.67 21.24 23.58
C GLU A 95 -8.45 20.61 24.28
N GLU A 96 -8.49 20.39 25.60
CA GLU A 96 -7.43 19.68 26.36
C GLU A 96 -7.25 18.21 25.92
N ASN A 97 -8.27 17.62 25.29
CA ASN A 97 -8.28 16.23 24.83
C ASN A 97 -7.76 16.04 23.39
N ALA A 98 -7.50 17.12 22.63
CA ALA A 98 -7.15 17.09 21.20
C ALA A 98 -5.79 16.46 20.86
N ASN A 99 -4.96 16.14 21.87
CA ASN A 99 -3.58 15.65 21.67
C ASN A 99 -3.35 14.23 22.19
N LYS A 100 -4.41 13.52 22.58
CA LYS A 100 -4.32 12.18 23.15
C LYS A 100 -4.70 11.13 22.11
N PRO A 101 -4.08 9.95 22.12
CA PRO A 101 -4.47 8.85 21.25
C PRO A 101 -5.76 8.22 21.78
N TYR A 102 -6.69 7.90 20.88
CA TYR A 102 -7.97 7.26 21.20
C TYR A 102 -8.23 6.08 20.30
N LYS A 103 -9.13 5.23 20.77
CA LYS A 103 -9.68 4.08 20.06
C LYS A 103 -11.18 4.24 19.96
N ALA A 104 -11.68 4.18 18.72
CA ALA A 104 -13.08 4.13 18.39
C ALA A 104 -13.48 2.69 18.04
N ILE A 105 -14.50 2.15 18.71
CA ILE A 105 -15.14 0.88 18.36
C ILE A 105 -16.58 1.14 17.97
N VAL A 106 -16.91 0.80 16.72
CA VAL A 106 -18.26 0.80 16.19
C VAL A 106 -18.76 -0.64 16.12
N THR A 107 -19.92 -0.89 16.73
CA THR A 107 -20.64 -2.18 16.61
C THR A 107 -22.05 -2.02 16.07
N LYS A 108 -22.56 -0.78 16.06
CA LYS A 108 -23.89 -0.44 15.58
C LYS A 108 -23.83 0.87 14.81
N VAL A 109 -24.60 0.92 13.73
CA VAL A 109 -24.83 2.14 12.95
C VAL A 109 -26.29 2.11 12.52
N TYR A 110 -27.04 3.17 12.80
CA TYR A 110 -28.43 3.34 12.36
C TYR A 110 -28.81 4.82 12.44
N ASP A 111 -29.85 5.21 11.70
CA ASP A 111 -30.42 6.57 11.72
C ASP A 111 -30.91 6.90 13.13
N LYS A 112 -30.10 7.66 13.87
CA LYS A 112 -30.33 8.00 15.27
C LYS A 112 -31.02 9.35 15.38
N THR A 113 -30.72 10.25 14.45
CA THR A 113 -31.29 11.60 14.36
C THR A 113 -32.72 11.58 13.80
N GLY A 114 -33.07 10.55 13.04
CA GLY A 114 -34.38 10.34 12.43
C GLY A 114 -34.59 11.13 11.14
N ASP A 115 -33.51 11.49 10.43
CA ASP A 115 -33.56 12.32 9.23
C ASP A 115 -33.81 11.52 7.93
N GLY A 116 -33.88 10.19 8.04
CA GLY A 116 -34.12 9.27 6.94
C GLY A 116 -32.84 8.74 6.27
N GLY A 117 -31.66 9.10 6.77
CA GLY A 117 -30.35 8.65 6.31
C GLY A 117 -29.47 8.12 7.44
N VAL A 118 -28.31 7.58 7.09
CA VAL A 118 -27.22 7.37 8.05
C VAL A 118 -26.08 8.28 7.64
N ASP A 119 -25.68 9.17 8.53
CA ASP A 119 -24.56 10.07 8.31
C ASP A 119 -23.59 10.11 9.50
N MET A 120 -22.65 11.07 9.48
CA MET A 120 -21.65 11.20 10.54
C MET A 120 -22.22 11.79 11.84
N PHE A 121 -23.33 12.52 11.80
CA PHE A 121 -24.02 13.02 13.00
C PHE A 121 -24.67 11.86 13.76
N ASP A 122 -25.27 10.91 13.07
CA ASP A 122 -25.79 9.69 13.70
C ASP A 122 -24.68 8.91 14.42
N VAL A 123 -23.54 8.76 13.74
CA VAL A 123 -22.36 8.08 14.31
C VAL A 123 -21.88 8.80 15.57
N ALA A 124 -21.83 10.13 15.55
CA ALA A 124 -21.47 10.95 16.71
C ALA A 124 -22.42 10.76 17.88
N GLU A 125 -23.73 10.78 17.62
CA GLU A 125 -24.74 10.54 18.64
C GLU A 125 -24.62 9.13 19.24
N LEU A 126 -24.28 8.11 18.45
CA LEU A 126 -24.08 6.75 18.95
C LEU A 126 -22.85 6.62 19.88
N PHE A 127 -21.80 7.40 19.66
CA PHE A 127 -20.70 7.51 20.62
C PHE A 127 -21.15 8.27 21.88
N ARG A 128 -21.88 9.39 21.71
CA ARG A 128 -22.37 10.21 22.82
C ARG A 128 -23.32 9.46 23.76
N THR A 129 -24.18 8.59 23.21
CA THR A 129 -25.10 7.75 24.01
C THR A 129 -24.43 6.50 24.59
N GLY A 130 -23.17 6.22 24.25
CA GLY A 130 -22.42 5.05 24.72
C GLY A 130 -22.80 3.74 24.02
N GLU A 131 -23.53 3.80 22.89
CA GLU A 131 -23.84 2.61 22.08
C GLU A 131 -22.64 2.14 21.26
N ASN A 132 -21.75 3.07 20.89
CA ASN A 132 -20.40 2.82 20.41
C ASN A 132 -19.37 3.35 21.42
N ILE A 133 -18.15 2.83 21.36
CA ILE A 133 -17.14 3.05 22.40
C ILE A 133 -16.05 3.97 21.87
N LEU A 134 -15.83 5.10 22.54
CA LEU A 134 -14.66 5.95 22.37
C LEU A 134 -13.86 5.94 23.66
N THR A 135 -12.57 5.62 23.61
CA THR A 135 -11.73 5.51 24.82
C THR A 135 -10.31 5.95 24.53
N GLU A 136 -9.70 6.67 25.47
CA GLU A 136 -8.29 7.07 25.42
C GLU A 136 -7.39 5.82 25.47
N LEU A 137 -6.37 5.79 24.62
CA LEU A 137 -5.30 4.80 24.65
C LEU A 137 -4.29 5.15 25.76
N MET A 138 -3.65 4.15 26.35
CA MET A 138 -2.69 4.38 27.44
C MET A 138 -1.31 4.76 26.91
N GLY A 139 -0.96 4.30 25.70
CA GLY A 139 0.29 4.59 25.03
C GLY A 139 0.20 5.79 24.09
N ASP A 140 1.01 5.79 23.03
CA ASP A 140 1.11 6.86 22.04
C ASP A 140 0.34 6.58 20.74
N GLY A 141 -0.25 5.39 20.62
CA GLY A 141 -0.94 4.92 19.41
C GLY A 141 -0.02 4.24 18.39
N ASP A 142 1.28 4.01 18.69
CA ASP A 142 2.18 3.27 17.81
C ASP A 142 1.62 1.86 17.53
N PHE A 143 1.58 1.46 16.25
CA PHE A 143 1.10 0.15 15.83
C PHE A 143 1.88 -1.03 16.44
N ARG A 144 3.06 -0.76 17.00
CA ARG A 144 3.94 -1.72 17.68
C ARG A 144 3.69 -1.81 19.18
N SER A 145 2.93 -0.87 19.75
CA SER A 145 2.54 -0.91 21.16
C SER A 145 1.66 -2.13 21.44
N GLU A 146 1.75 -2.68 22.65
CA GLU A 146 0.99 -3.89 23.00
C GLU A 146 -0.53 -3.66 22.89
N GLU A 147 -1.02 -2.47 23.25
CA GLU A 147 -2.44 -2.11 23.12
C GLU A 147 -2.91 -2.11 21.65
N CYS A 148 -2.09 -1.61 20.72
CA CYS A 148 -2.39 -1.65 19.29
C CYS A 148 -2.27 -3.06 18.72
N LEU A 149 -1.32 -3.86 19.21
CA LEU A 149 -1.20 -5.28 18.83
C LEU A 149 -2.38 -6.10 19.33
N GLU A 150 -2.95 -5.80 20.51
CA GLU A 150 -4.19 -6.42 20.97
C GLU A 150 -5.37 -6.13 20.02
N LEU A 151 -5.50 -4.88 19.56
CA LEU A 151 -6.51 -4.50 18.56
C LEU A 151 -6.27 -5.19 17.22
N LEU A 152 -5.01 -5.28 16.80
CA LEU A 152 -4.63 -6.01 15.60
C LEU A 152 -5.04 -7.48 15.71
N ARG A 153 -4.75 -8.13 16.85
CA ARG A 153 -5.12 -9.53 17.11
C ARG A 153 -6.63 -9.74 17.04
N GLU A 154 -7.43 -8.80 17.54
CA GLU A 154 -8.90 -8.83 17.46
C GLU A 154 -9.44 -8.70 16.03
N ALA A 155 -8.76 -7.92 15.19
CA ALA A 155 -9.22 -7.65 13.82
C ALA A 155 -9.04 -8.82 12.86
N ASP A 156 -9.95 -8.97 11.90
CA ASP A 156 -9.82 -9.94 10.81
C ASP A 156 -9.03 -9.34 9.64
N ILE A 157 -9.37 -8.09 9.28
CA ILE A 157 -8.82 -7.38 8.12
C ILE A 157 -8.33 -6.00 8.55
N VAL A 158 -7.12 -5.64 8.12
CA VAL A 158 -6.55 -4.30 8.31
C VAL A 158 -6.67 -3.49 7.03
N VAL A 159 -7.19 -2.27 7.10
CA VAL A 159 -7.34 -1.38 5.94
C VAL A 159 -6.89 0.03 6.31
N THR A 160 -5.76 0.49 5.76
CA THR A 160 -5.16 1.78 6.15
C THR A 160 -4.13 2.29 5.11
N ASN A 161 -3.63 3.51 5.31
CA ASN A 161 -2.42 4.03 4.70
C ASN A 161 -1.28 4.09 5.74
N PRO A 162 -0.41 3.06 5.83
CA PRO A 162 0.69 3.07 6.80
C PRO A 162 1.78 4.08 6.40
N PRO A 163 2.59 4.56 7.37
CA PRO A 163 3.74 5.41 7.08
C PRO A 163 4.70 4.74 6.08
N PHE A 164 5.03 5.43 4.98
CA PHE A 164 5.84 4.83 3.91
C PHE A 164 7.26 4.48 4.36
N SER A 165 7.82 5.23 5.30
CA SER A 165 9.12 4.95 5.93
C SER A 165 9.14 3.65 6.73
N LEU A 166 8.00 3.27 7.32
CA LEU A 166 7.84 2.07 8.14
C LEU A 166 7.15 0.91 7.41
N PHE A 167 6.88 1.04 6.10
CA PHE A 167 6.10 0.08 5.31
C PHE A 167 6.60 -1.37 5.44
N ARG A 168 7.92 -1.59 5.46
CA ARG A 168 8.52 -2.94 5.60
C ARG A 168 8.23 -3.56 6.96
N GLU A 169 8.43 -2.78 8.02
CA GLU A 169 8.17 -3.22 9.40
C GLU A 169 6.67 -3.48 9.59
N TYR A 170 5.83 -2.58 9.06
CA TYR A 170 4.39 -2.71 9.11
C TYR A 170 3.87 -3.98 8.42
N VAL A 171 4.31 -4.25 7.19
CA VAL A 171 3.93 -5.49 6.47
C VAL A 171 4.38 -6.72 7.25
N ASN A 172 5.59 -6.74 7.82
CA ASN A 172 6.05 -7.85 8.64
C ASN A 172 5.12 -8.08 9.85
N THR A 173 4.72 -7.01 10.56
CA THR A 173 3.77 -7.11 11.67
C THR A 173 2.45 -7.73 11.24
N LEU A 174 1.91 -7.37 10.07
CA LEU A 174 0.67 -7.94 9.55
C LEU A 174 0.80 -9.43 9.21
N ILE A 175 1.92 -9.81 8.58
CA ILE A 175 2.21 -11.20 8.20
C ILE A 175 2.42 -12.06 9.44
N ASP A 176 3.20 -11.61 10.42
CA ASP A 176 3.48 -12.34 11.66
C ASP A 176 2.21 -12.56 12.50
N ASN A 177 1.25 -11.65 12.41
CA ASN A 177 -0.06 -11.78 13.05
C ASN A 177 -1.12 -12.46 12.16
N ASN A 178 -0.75 -13.00 10.99
CA ASN A 178 -1.63 -13.68 10.04
C ASN A 178 -2.86 -12.86 9.62
N LYS A 179 -2.66 -11.55 9.38
CA LYS A 179 -3.76 -10.64 9.07
C LYS A 179 -4.04 -10.59 7.58
N GLN A 180 -5.32 -10.49 7.25
CA GLN A 180 -5.73 -10.05 5.93
C GLN A 180 -5.60 -8.53 5.87
N PHE A 181 -5.22 -7.96 4.73
CA PHE A 181 -5.02 -6.51 4.66
C PHE A 181 -5.23 -5.90 3.27
N ILE A 182 -5.59 -4.62 3.24
CA ILE A 182 -5.58 -3.76 2.07
C ILE A 182 -4.92 -2.44 2.46
N ILE A 183 -3.67 -2.23 2.05
CA ILE A 183 -2.86 -1.11 2.54
C ILE A 183 -2.24 -0.33 1.39
N ILE A 184 -1.90 0.92 1.63
CA ILE A 184 -1.22 1.75 0.64
C ILE A 184 0.29 1.69 0.83
N GLY A 185 1.03 1.65 -0.28
CA GLY A 185 2.48 1.78 -0.28
C GLY A 185 3.00 2.40 -1.57
N ASN A 186 4.32 2.51 -1.67
CA ASN A 186 4.97 2.96 -2.89
C ASN A 186 5.33 1.77 -3.80
N VAL A 187 5.28 1.94 -5.12
CA VAL A 187 5.62 0.93 -6.14
C VAL A 187 7.05 0.42 -5.99
N ASN A 188 7.97 1.27 -5.50
CA ASN A 188 9.34 0.86 -5.25
C ASN A 188 9.44 -0.24 -4.17
N ALA A 189 8.42 -0.39 -3.31
CA ALA A 189 8.39 -1.43 -2.31
C ALA A 189 8.39 -2.84 -2.91
N ILE A 190 7.92 -3.02 -4.16
CA ILE A 190 8.03 -4.27 -4.91
C ILE A 190 9.46 -4.82 -4.92
N ALA A 191 10.47 -3.95 -4.99
CA ALA A 191 11.87 -4.34 -5.06
C ALA A 191 12.54 -4.53 -3.69
N TYR A 192 11.81 -4.36 -2.58
CA TYR A 192 12.37 -4.50 -1.24
C TYR A 192 12.57 -5.97 -0.89
N LYS A 193 13.65 -6.25 -0.14
CA LYS A 193 14.09 -7.60 0.21
C LYS A 193 13.05 -8.37 1.03
N GLU A 194 12.28 -7.66 1.84
CA GLU A 194 11.23 -8.19 2.70
C GLU A 194 9.88 -8.34 1.97
N ILE A 195 9.65 -7.56 0.90
CA ILE A 195 8.37 -7.48 0.19
C ILE A 195 8.34 -8.40 -1.03
N PHE A 196 9.39 -8.38 -1.86
CA PHE A 196 9.42 -9.19 -3.08
C PHE A 196 9.17 -10.68 -2.84
N PRO A 197 9.72 -11.33 -1.79
CA PRO A 197 9.41 -12.73 -1.52
C PRO A 197 7.91 -13.00 -1.29
N LEU A 198 7.20 -12.08 -0.62
CA LEU A 198 5.76 -12.20 -0.40
C LEU A 198 4.98 -12.12 -1.72
N LEU A 199 5.41 -11.24 -2.63
CA LEU A 199 4.82 -11.12 -3.98
C LEU A 199 5.08 -12.37 -4.81
N LYS A 200 6.32 -12.87 -4.81
CA LYS A 200 6.74 -14.04 -5.58
C LYS A 200 6.02 -15.31 -5.11
N ASP A 201 5.83 -15.47 -3.80
CA ASP A 201 5.24 -16.66 -3.20
C ASP A 201 3.71 -16.55 -3.04
N ASP A 202 3.08 -15.60 -3.75
CA ASP A 202 1.63 -15.36 -3.76
C ASP A 202 1.01 -15.15 -2.36
N LYS A 203 1.77 -14.58 -1.43
CA LYS A 203 1.32 -14.20 -0.08
C LYS A 203 0.80 -12.76 -0.02
N MET A 204 1.10 -11.96 -1.04
CA MET A 204 0.68 -10.57 -1.21
C MET A 204 0.68 -10.23 -2.71
N TRP A 205 -0.12 -9.26 -3.13
CA TRP A 205 -0.16 -8.74 -4.51
C TRP A 205 -0.57 -7.27 -4.54
N ILE A 206 -0.46 -6.65 -5.72
CA ILE A 206 -0.92 -5.29 -5.98
C ILE A 206 -2.45 -5.27 -6.05
N GLY A 207 -3.06 -4.25 -5.45
CA GLY A 207 -4.50 -4.06 -5.44
C GLY A 207 -5.09 -3.68 -6.80
N ALA A 208 -6.40 -3.51 -6.84
CA ALA A 208 -7.17 -3.45 -8.08
C ALA A 208 -7.03 -2.12 -8.83
N SER A 209 -6.73 -1.04 -8.11
CA SER A 209 -6.73 0.33 -8.60
C SER A 209 -5.41 1.05 -8.36
N ILE A 210 -5.32 2.28 -8.91
CA ILE A 210 -4.11 3.13 -8.88
C ILE A 210 -2.93 2.44 -9.57
N HIS A 211 -2.94 2.40 -10.91
CA HIS A 211 -1.84 1.82 -11.71
C HIS A 211 -0.97 2.88 -12.40
N SER A 212 -1.20 4.17 -12.16
CA SER A 212 -0.43 5.26 -12.74
C SER A 212 -0.65 6.60 -12.04
N GLY A 213 0.22 7.56 -12.36
CA GLY A 213 0.12 8.93 -11.91
C GLY A 213 0.64 9.18 -10.50
N ASP A 214 0.38 10.39 -10.05
CA ASP A 214 0.57 10.83 -8.68
C ASP A 214 -0.78 10.81 -7.93
N ARG A 215 -0.71 10.73 -6.61
CA ARG A 215 -1.87 10.90 -5.73
C ARG A 215 -1.65 12.07 -4.82
N ALA A 216 -2.67 12.92 -4.74
CA ALA A 216 -2.68 14.05 -3.84
C ALA A 216 -3.14 13.54 -2.47
N PHE A 217 -2.29 13.74 -1.47
CA PHE A 217 -2.58 13.50 -0.08
C PHE A 217 -2.61 14.83 0.65
N TYR A 218 -3.58 15.00 1.54
CA TYR A 218 -3.58 16.18 2.40
C TYR A 218 -2.47 16.07 3.43
N VAL A 219 -1.92 17.23 3.80
CA VAL A 219 -0.84 17.37 4.77
C VAL A 219 -1.19 18.48 5.76
N PRO A 220 -0.61 18.46 6.96
CA PRO A 220 -0.75 19.50 7.97
C PRO A 220 -0.53 20.94 7.46
N ASP A 221 -1.17 21.90 8.12
CA ASP A 221 -1.03 23.33 7.81
C ASP A 221 0.39 23.88 8.04
N ASP A 222 1.19 23.21 8.86
CA ASP A 222 2.60 23.57 9.10
C ASP A 222 3.57 22.86 8.14
N TYR A 223 3.06 22.01 7.24
CA TYR A 223 3.90 21.22 6.33
C TYR A 223 4.70 22.13 5.37
N PRO A 224 6.03 21.91 5.21
CA PRO A 224 6.85 22.76 4.35
C PRO A 224 6.46 22.65 2.87
N MET A 225 5.97 23.74 2.30
CA MET A 225 5.62 23.88 0.87
C MET A 225 6.86 24.05 -0.03
N LYS A 226 7.88 23.20 0.16
CA LYS A 226 9.16 23.28 -0.56
C LYS A 226 9.34 22.20 -1.62
N ALA A 227 8.50 21.16 -1.62
CA ALA A 227 8.59 20.07 -2.58
C ALA A 227 7.83 20.41 -3.87
N SER A 228 8.39 20.03 -5.02
CA SER A 228 7.68 20.05 -6.30
C SER A 228 6.46 19.11 -6.22
N GLY A 229 5.26 19.62 -6.49
CA GLY A 229 4.01 18.86 -6.40
C GLY A 229 3.17 19.12 -5.14
N CYS A 230 3.52 20.11 -4.33
CA CYS A 230 2.62 20.62 -3.29
C CYS A 230 1.67 21.70 -3.83
N GLY A 231 0.50 21.84 -3.20
CA GLY A 231 -0.49 22.86 -3.54
C GLY A 231 -1.50 23.09 -2.43
N VAL A 232 -2.47 23.95 -2.71
CA VAL A 232 -3.62 24.26 -1.85
C VAL A 232 -4.88 24.07 -2.69
N ASP A 233 -5.90 23.39 -2.16
CA ASP A 233 -7.18 23.22 -2.85
C ASP A 233 -8.13 24.42 -2.67
N GLU A 234 -9.34 24.33 -3.24
CA GLU A 234 -10.35 25.41 -3.19
C GLU A 234 -10.82 25.74 -1.77
N ASP A 235 -10.75 24.76 -0.85
CA ASP A 235 -11.12 24.90 0.56
C ASP A 235 -9.95 25.36 1.44
N GLY A 236 -8.79 25.67 0.85
CA GLY A 236 -7.61 26.15 1.57
C GLY A 236 -6.73 25.05 2.15
N ARG A 237 -7.01 23.76 1.86
CA ARG A 237 -6.26 22.63 2.42
C ARG A 237 -4.99 22.36 1.64
N ARG A 238 -3.91 22.12 2.38
CA ARG A 238 -2.59 21.80 1.84
C ARG A 238 -2.52 20.36 1.38
N PHE A 239 -1.93 20.11 0.21
CA PHE A 239 -1.70 18.76 -0.30
C PHE A 239 -0.29 18.58 -0.89
N ILE A 240 0.16 17.33 -0.96
CA ILE A 240 1.36 16.88 -1.67
C ILE A 240 1.01 15.76 -2.65
N ARG A 241 1.66 15.77 -3.82
CA ARG A 241 1.52 14.73 -4.83
C ARG A 241 2.66 13.71 -4.75
N VAL A 242 2.33 12.46 -4.41
CA VAL A 242 3.29 11.36 -4.36
C VAL A 242 3.13 10.45 -5.57
N LYS A 243 4.22 10.18 -6.29
CA LYS A 243 4.24 9.31 -7.48
C LYS A 243 4.38 7.84 -7.09
N GLY A 244 3.74 6.98 -7.88
CA GLY A 244 3.92 5.53 -7.75
C GLY A 244 3.23 4.94 -6.53
N VAL A 245 2.15 5.54 -6.06
CA VAL A 245 1.31 4.95 -5.02
C VAL A 245 0.64 3.69 -5.56
N ARG A 246 0.54 2.64 -4.74
CA ARG A 246 -0.14 1.38 -5.03
C ARG A 246 -0.87 0.88 -3.80
N TRP A 247 -1.97 0.17 -4.03
CA TRP A 247 -2.55 -0.72 -3.04
C TRP A 247 -1.78 -2.03 -3.00
N TYR A 248 -1.63 -2.59 -1.80
CA TYR A 248 -1.08 -3.91 -1.52
C TYR A 248 -2.09 -4.70 -0.71
N THR A 249 -2.32 -5.96 -1.06
CA THR A 249 -3.31 -6.79 -0.39
C THR A 249 -2.95 -8.26 -0.46
N ASN A 250 -3.56 -9.06 0.41
CA ASN A 250 -3.62 -10.51 0.34
C ASN A 250 -5.07 -11.04 0.28
N LEU A 251 -6.04 -10.18 -0.08
CA LEU A 251 -7.43 -10.57 -0.31
C LEU A 251 -7.71 -10.80 -1.79
N ASP A 252 -8.17 -12.00 -2.13
CA ASP A 252 -8.19 -12.43 -3.51
C ASP A 252 -9.34 -11.76 -4.29
N MET A 253 -9.06 -11.39 -5.54
CA MET A 253 -9.96 -10.61 -6.37
C MET A 253 -9.96 -11.12 -7.80
N LYS A 254 -11.12 -11.05 -8.47
CA LYS A 254 -11.27 -11.55 -9.84
C LYS A 254 -10.21 -10.97 -10.80
N LEU A 255 -9.95 -9.67 -10.69
CA LEU A 255 -9.00 -8.94 -11.54
C LEU A 255 -7.57 -9.51 -11.48
N ARG A 256 -7.18 -10.14 -10.36
CA ARG A 256 -5.88 -10.80 -10.23
C ARG A 256 -5.72 -11.98 -11.20
N HIS A 257 -6.83 -12.54 -11.67
CA HIS A 257 -6.89 -13.67 -12.58
C HIS A 257 -7.21 -13.25 -14.02
N ASP A 258 -7.22 -11.94 -14.32
CA ASP A 258 -7.41 -11.46 -15.68
C ASP A 258 -6.07 -11.57 -16.44
N GLU A 259 -6.03 -12.44 -17.44
CA GLU A 259 -4.85 -12.63 -18.28
C GLU A 259 -4.53 -11.37 -19.11
N LEU A 260 -3.24 -11.08 -19.21
CA LEU A 260 -2.71 -10.03 -20.07
C LEU A 260 -2.74 -10.49 -21.53
N ILE A 261 -3.41 -9.71 -22.39
CA ILE A 261 -3.38 -9.96 -23.83
C ILE A 261 -1.97 -9.67 -24.37
N LEU A 262 -1.30 -10.70 -24.87
CA LEU A 262 0.02 -10.62 -25.47
C LEU A 262 -0.10 -10.58 -27.00
N VAL A 263 0.55 -9.62 -27.64
CA VAL A 263 0.44 -9.42 -29.11
C VAL A 263 1.80 -9.31 -29.81
N ARG A 264 2.90 -9.26 -29.05
CA ARG A 264 4.25 -9.19 -29.61
C ARG A 264 4.79 -10.58 -29.89
N LYS A 265 5.71 -10.66 -30.83
CA LYS A 265 6.49 -11.87 -31.13
C LYS A 265 7.95 -11.63 -30.80
N TYR A 266 8.63 -12.67 -30.36
CA TYR A 266 10.04 -12.62 -30.04
C TYR A 266 10.91 -12.48 -31.28
N THR A 267 11.85 -11.54 -31.23
CA THR A 267 12.99 -11.43 -32.15
C THR A 267 14.28 -11.15 -31.37
N PRO A 268 15.42 -11.78 -31.70
CA PRO A 268 16.68 -11.51 -31.01
C PRO A 268 17.12 -10.04 -31.05
N GLU A 269 16.72 -9.29 -32.08
CA GLU A 269 17.07 -7.89 -32.29
C GLU A 269 16.31 -6.94 -31.34
N GLU A 270 15.03 -7.20 -31.08
CA GLU A 270 14.20 -6.37 -30.20
C GLU A 270 14.36 -6.75 -28.72
N TYR A 271 14.67 -8.01 -28.44
CA TYR A 271 14.73 -8.58 -27.10
C TYR A 271 16.14 -9.10 -26.78
N PRO A 272 17.07 -8.21 -26.40
CA PRO A 272 18.44 -8.60 -26.11
C PRO A 272 18.48 -9.55 -24.92
N LYS A 273 19.39 -10.53 -24.98
CA LYS A 273 19.64 -11.44 -23.86
C LYS A 273 20.52 -10.76 -22.81
N TYR A 274 20.33 -11.13 -21.55
CA TYR A 274 21.28 -10.76 -20.51
C TYR A 274 22.55 -11.60 -20.62
N GLU A 275 23.68 -11.01 -20.26
CA GLU A 275 24.98 -11.68 -20.31
C GLU A 275 25.21 -12.59 -19.10
N ASN A 276 24.56 -12.28 -17.98
CA ASN A 276 24.77 -12.95 -16.69
C ASN A 276 23.56 -13.75 -16.19
N PHE A 277 22.55 -13.95 -17.04
CA PHE A 277 21.40 -14.79 -16.73
C PHE A 277 20.71 -15.22 -18.02
N ASP A 278 20.23 -16.47 -18.10
CA ASP A 278 19.52 -16.97 -19.29
C ASP A 278 18.08 -16.44 -19.34
N ALA A 279 17.95 -15.16 -19.68
CA ALA A 279 16.69 -14.47 -19.90
C ALA A 279 16.85 -13.35 -20.93
N ILE A 280 15.71 -12.89 -21.47
CA ILE A 280 15.64 -11.72 -22.36
C ILE A 280 15.20 -10.47 -21.58
N GLU A 281 15.69 -9.30 -21.98
CA GLU A 281 15.19 -8.01 -21.52
C GLU A 281 13.90 -7.67 -22.27
N VAL A 282 12.86 -7.37 -21.50
CA VAL A 282 11.61 -6.83 -21.99
C VAL A 282 11.42 -5.46 -21.36
N SER A 283 11.66 -4.40 -22.15
CA SER A 283 11.71 -3.04 -21.60
C SER A 283 10.36 -2.48 -21.13
N LYS A 284 9.24 -3.05 -21.62
CA LYS A 284 7.87 -2.63 -21.27
C LYS A 284 6.96 -3.85 -21.18
N THR A 285 6.04 -3.84 -20.22
CA THR A 285 5.01 -4.89 -20.07
C THR A 285 4.18 -5.11 -21.33
N ALA A 286 3.90 -4.05 -22.11
CA ALA A 286 3.16 -4.17 -23.36
C ALA A 286 3.94 -4.88 -24.47
N ASP A 287 5.26 -5.03 -24.30
CA ASP A 287 6.13 -5.67 -25.27
C ASP A 287 6.46 -7.13 -24.88
N ILE A 288 5.77 -7.72 -23.89
CA ILE A 288 5.97 -9.14 -23.56
C ILE A 288 5.59 -10.01 -24.77
N PRO A 289 6.51 -10.84 -25.31
CA PRO A 289 6.22 -11.69 -26.44
C PRO A 289 5.30 -12.86 -26.06
N CYS A 290 4.31 -13.17 -26.90
CA CYS A 290 3.37 -14.28 -26.69
C CYS A 290 4.01 -15.65 -26.95
N ASP A 291 5.05 -15.72 -27.77
CA ASP A 291 5.65 -16.94 -28.33
C ASP A 291 7.02 -17.30 -27.69
N TYR A 292 7.42 -16.61 -26.62
CA TYR A 292 8.68 -16.89 -25.91
C TYR A 292 8.46 -17.74 -24.66
N SER A 293 9.03 -18.94 -24.65
CA SER A 293 8.91 -19.90 -23.53
C SER A 293 9.97 -19.75 -22.43
N GLY A 294 11.01 -18.95 -22.69
CA GLY A 294 12.11 -18.74 -21.74
C GLY A 294 11.78 -17.72 -20.64
N VAL A 295 12.79 -17.40 -19.82
CA VAL A 295 12.64 -16.38 -18.77
C VAL A 295 12.77 -14.99 -19.38
N MET A 296 11.96 -14.05 -18.89
CA MET A 296 11.90 -12.67 -19.33
C MET A 296 12.10 -11.75 -18.13
N GLY A 297 13.00 -10.78 -18.25
CA GLY A 297 13.09 -9.68 -17.30
C GLY A 297 12.15 -8.54 -17.71
N VAL A 298 11.10 -8.32 -16.93
CA VAL A 298 10.10 -7.26 -17.14
C VAL A 298 10.21 -6.16 -16.08
N PRO A 299 9.72 -4.93 -16.32
CA PRO A 299 9.77 -3.85 -15.33
C PRO A 299 8.97 -4.23 -14.06
N ILE A 300 9.34 -3.70 -12.89
CA ILE A 300 8.60 -3.97 -11.64
C ILE A 300 7.11 -3.59 -11.70
N THR A 301 6.75 -2.61 -12.54
CA THR A 301 5.35 -2.22 -12.77
C THR A 301 4.54 -3.29 -13.50
N PHE A 302 5.16 -4.35 -14.01
CA PHE A 302 4.46 -5.54 -14.46
C PHE A 302 3.55 -6.14 -13.38
N MET A 303 3.92 -5.98 -12.09
CA MET A 303 3.12 -6.49 -10.98
C MET A 303 1.70 -5.90 -10.92
N ASP A 304 1.46 -4.73 -11.53
CA ASP A 304 0.11 -4.15 -11.69
C ASP A 304 -0.81 -5.03 -12.56
N LYS A 305 -0.24 -5.92 -13.37
CA LYS A 305 -0.94 -6.80 -14.33
C LYS A 305 -0.57 -8.28 -14.16
N TYR A 306 0.07 -8.63 -13.04
CA TYR A 306 0.51 -9.99 -12.81
C TYR A 306 -0.71 -10.89 -12.59
N CYS A 307 -0.89 -11.84 -13.51
CA CYS A 307 -1.82 -12.95 -13.37
C CYS A 307 -1.04 -14.22 -13.02
N PRO A 308 -1.28 -14.83 -11.84
CA PRO A 308 -0.59 -16.04 -11.41
C PRO A 308 -0.95 -17.24 -12.28
N ASP A 309 -2.09 -17.23 -12.97
CA ASP A 309 -2.49 -18.33 -13.86
C ASP A 309 -1.73 -18.27 -15.19
N GLN A 310 -1.32 -17.08 -15.62
CA GLN A 310 -0.60 -16.85 -16.87
C GLN A 310 0.93 -16.89 -16.72
N PHE A 311 1.46 -16.34 -15.63
CA PHE A 311 2.91 -16.18 -15.45
C PHE A 311 3.39 -16.85 -14.18
N LYS A 312 4.64 -17.34 -14.21
CA LYS A 312 5.39 -17.76 -13.05
C LYS A 312 6.47 -16.72 -12.73
N ILE A 313 6.51 -16.23 -11.49
CA ILE A 313 7.63 -15.38 -11.03
C ILE A 313 8.80 -16.27 -10.64
N ILE A 314 9.95 -16.02 -11.25
CA ILE A 314 11.21 -16.72 -11.00
C ILE A 314 11.99 -16.01 -9.89
N GLY A 315 12.12 -14.69 -9.98
CA GLY A 315 12.95 -13.90 -9.09
C GLY A 315 12.95 -12.40 -9.40
N LEU A 316 13.82 -11.66 -8.73
CA LEU A 316 14.09 -10.25 -9.02
C LEU A 316 15.57 -10.10 -9.35
N GLY A 317 15.90 -9.60 -10.54
CA GLY A 317 17.27 -9.53 -11.05
C GLY A 317 18.08 -8.35 -10.50
N ILE A 318 18.08 -8.14 -9.18
CA ILE A 318 18.81 -7.05 -8.53
C ILE A 318 19.48 -7.51 -7.23
N THR A 319 20.76 -7.14 -7.07
CA THR A 319 21.56 -7.34 -5.85
C THR A 319 21.41 -8.74 -5.22
N ASP A 320 21.14 -8.83 -3.92
CA ASP A 320 21.01 -10.09 -3.18
C ASP A 320 19.87 -10.97 -3.72
N LEU A 321 18.78 -10.36 -4.18
CA LEU A 321 17.63 -11.09 -4.74
C LEU A 321 17.96 -11.70 -6.11
N GLY A 322 18.84 -11.07 -6.88
CA GLY A 322 19.31 -11.66 -8.13
C GLY A 322 20.31 -12.79 -7.87
N LYS A 323 21.21 -12.62 -6.89
CA LYS A 323 22.12 -13.70 -6.47
C LYS A 323 21.36 -14.95 -6.03
N SER A 324 20.26 -14.78 -5.29
CA SER A 324 19.46 -15.90 -4.79
C SER A 324 18.80 -16.74 -5.89
N VAL A 325 18.65 -16.19 -7.10
CA VAL A 325 18.13 -16.90 -8.27
C VAL A 325 19.18 -17.23 -9.31
N GLY A 326 20.47 -17.01 -9.01
CA GLY A 326 21.58 -17.40 -9.88
C GLY A 326 22.01 -16.35 -10.91
N VAL A 327 21.67 -15.07 -10.72
CA VAL A 327 22.25 -13.99 -11.52
C VAL A 327 23.76 -13.94 -11.28
N GLY A 328 24.52 -14.15 -12.36
CA GLY A 328 25.98 -14.22 -12.34
C GLY A 328 26.67 -12.86 -12.21
N ASP A 329 27.99 -12.91 -12.15
CA ASP A 329 28.85 -11.74 -12.06
C ASP A 329 28.93 -10.98 -13.39
N TYR A 330 29.38 -9.72 -13.29
CA TYR A 330 29.65 -8.89 -14.45
C TYR A 330 30.98 -9.23 -15.11
N ASP A 331 30.99 -9.33 -16.45
CA ASP A 331 32.22 -9.22 -17.22
C ASP A 331 32.84 -7.83 -16.98
N ARG A 332 34.11 -7.82 -16.55
CA ARG A 332 34.86 -6.60 -16.22
C ARG A 332 34.88 -5.60 -17.38
N LYS A 333 34.83 -6.06 -18.63
CA LYS A 333 34.85 -5.19 -19.82
C LYS A 333 33.57 -4.37 -20.00
N TYR A 334 32.46 -4.79 -19.38
CA TYR A 334 31.14 -4.14 -19.49
C TYR A 334 30.66 -3.53 -18.17
N LYS A 335 31.50 -3.53 -17.11
CA LYS A 335 31.15 -2.88 -15.85
C LYS A 335 30.94 -1.38 -16.03
N THR A 336 29.87 -0.88 -15.44
CA THR A 336 29.57 0.56 -15.35
C THR A 336 29.52 0.98 -13.87
N PRO A 337 29.51 2.29 -13.56
CA PRO A 337 29.30 2.74 -12.18
C PRO A 337 27.98 2.26 -11.54
N ALA A 338 26.99 1.90 -12.37
CA ALA A 338 25.71 1.35 -11.93
C ALA A 338 25.76 -0.17 -11.65
N SER A 339 26.80 -0.87 -12.08
CA SER A 339 26.96 -2.31 -11.86
C SER A 339 27.00 -2.64 -10.36
N ARG A 340 26.21 -3.63 -9.95
CA ARG A 340 26.17 -4.18 -8.59
C ARG A 340 25.99 -5.68 -8.69
N ASP A 341 26.86 -6.47 -8.08
CA ASP A 341 26.80 -7.94 -8.15
C ASP A 341 25.38 -8.47 -7.89
N GLY A 342 24.96 -9.46 -8.68
CA GLY A 342 23.57 -9.97 -8.67
C GLY A 342 22.55 -9.09 -9.40
N THR A 343 22.98 -8.07 -10.14
CA THR A 343 22.09 -7.26 -10.97
C THR A 343 22.26 -7.63 -12.43
N LEU A 344 21.14 -7.72 -13.17
CA LEU A 344 21.16 -8.07 -14.58
C LEU A 344 21.89 -7.02 -15.42
N TYR A 345 22.49 -7.44 -16.53
CA TYR A 345 22.94 -6.54 -17.58
C TYR A 345 22.94 -7.22 -18.94
N TYR A 346 22.82 -6.41 -19.98
CA TYR A 346 22.95 -6.84 -21.37
C TYR A 346 23.89 -5.88 -22.10
N VAL A 347 24.35 -6.27 -23.28
CA VAL A 347 25.23 -5.44 -24.11
C VAL A 347 24.41 -4.81 -25.23
N LYS A 348 24.54 -3.49 -25.38
CA LYS A 348 23.98 -2.75 -26.50
C LYS A 348 25.03 -1.81 -27.07
N ASP A 349 25.23 -1.86 -28.38
CA ASP A 349 26.21 -1.03 -29.09
C ASP A 349 27.62 -1.12 -28.49
N GLY A 350 28.02 -2.34 -28.08
CA GLY A 350 29.32 -2.61 -27.45
C GLY A 350 29.48 -2.12 -26.01
N LYS A 351 28.41 -1.61 -25.38
CA LYS A 351 28.42 -1.08 -24.00
C LYS A 351 27.51 -1.89 -23.09
N GLY A 352 27.95 -2.10 -21.85
CA GLY A 352 27.11 -2.71 -20.81
C GLY A 352 25.98 -1.78 -20.40
N VAL A 353 24.75 -2.30 -20.39
CA VAL A 353 23.55 -1.59 -19.96
C VAL A 353 22.98 -2.30 -18.74
N VAL A 354 22.83 -1.55 -17.64
CA VAL A 354 22.21 -2.03 -16.40
C VAL A 354 20.79 -1.48 -16.35
N PRO A 355 19.75 -2.31 -16.57
CA PRO A 355 18.37 -1.85 -16.45
C PRO A 355 18.04 -1.55 -14.98
N TYR A 356 16.98 -0.77 -14.76
CA TYR A 356 16.32 -0.76 -13.46
C TYR A 356 15.84 -2.17 -13.09
N ALA A 357 15.61 -2.46 -11.81
CA ALA A 357 15.19 -3.78 -11.32
C ALA A 357 14.16 -4.46 -12.25
N ARG A 358 14.39 -5.75 -12.53
CA ARG A 358 13.55 -6.57 -13.40
C ARG A 358 12.96 -7.74 -12.63
N VAL A 359 11.65 -7.91 -12.72
CA VAL A 359 10.98 -9.14 -12.28
C VAL A 359 11.23 -10.17 -13.36
N LEU A 360 11.83 -11.30 -12.97
CA LEU A 360 12.07 -12.42 -13.85
C LEU A 360 10.79 -13.26 -13.88
N ILE A 361 10.16 -13.36 -15.05
CA ILE A 361 8.91 -14.10 -15.25
C ILE A 361 9.07 -15.15 -16.34
N GLN A 362 8.20 -16.16 -16.32
CA GLN A 362 8.04 -17.12 -17.41
C GLN A 362 6.57 -17.26 -17.76
N ASN A 363 6.23 -17.19 -19.04
CA ASN A 363 4.86 -17.48 -19.51
C ASN A 363 4.59 -18.98 -19.36
N LYS A 364 3.48 -19.34 -18.70
CA LYS A 364 3.05 -20.73 -18.53
C LYS A 364 2.44 -21.32 -19.79
N HIS A 365 1.93 -20.47 -20.67
CA HIS A 365 1.21 -20.83 -21.89
C HIS A 365 1.72 -20.02 -23.09
N PRO A 366 2.98 -20.20 -23.51
CA PRO A 366 3.48 -19.53 -24.71
C PRO A 366 2.75 -20.06 -25.96
N GLU A 367 2.45 -19.17 -26.90
CA GLU A 367 1.90 -19.55 -28.20
C GLU A 367 2.91 -20.40 -28.98
N GLU A 368 2.41 -21.40 -29.70
CA GLU A 368 3.27 -22.18 -30.58
C GLU A 368 3.77 -21.29 -31.72
N VAL A 369 5.07 -21.28 -31.95
CA VAL A 369 5.66 -20.66 -33.13
C VAL A 369 5.19 -21.48 -34.33
N ASN A 370 4.18 -20.98 -35.05
CA ASN A 370 3.80 -21.51 -36.35
C ASN A 370 5.05 -21.44 -37.26
N LYS A 371 5.69 -22.59 -37.45
CA LYS A 371 6.90 -22.76 -38.25
C LYS A 371 6.63 -22.61 -39.75
#